data_AF-A0A8T0GE43-F1
#
_entry.id   AF-A0A8T0GE43-F1
#
_cell.length_a   1.000
_cell.length_b   1.000
_cell.length_c   1.000
_cell.angle_alpha   90.00
_cell.angle_beta   90.00
_cell.angle_gamma   90.00
#
_symmetry.space_group_name_H-M   'P 1'
#
loop_
_entity.id
_entity.type
_entity.pdbx_description
1 polymer ?
#
loop_
_entity_poly.entity_id
_entity_poly.type
_entity_poly.pdbx_seq_one_letter_code
_entity_poly.pdbx_strand_id
1 'polypeptide(L)'
;MAFGRRSTVVAAPAGTVRPRSRGWRNMGRRRRGAASTIASNKVFGGSKTTMTDMSAASGRRMSVVGAIIGEKFARFGADVKLGLYTISHPVHPLRRVAAKERNLNVKAAASERRRQKIARAVDVEMRKRAIVRERRAARLHTAM
;
A
#
# COMPACT_ATOMS: atom_id res chain seq x y z
N MET A 1 0.63 42.30 37.99
CA MET A 1 -0.57 42.10 37.15
C MET A 1 -0.87 43.39 36.41
N ALA A 2 -0.86 43.39 35.08
CA ALA A 2 -1.25 44.54 34.26
C ALA A 2 -2.03 44.05 33.03
N PHE A 3 -3.29 44.50 32.93
CA PHE A 3 -4.17 44.48 31.76
C PHE A 3 -3.46 45.22 30.60
N GLY A 4 -3.54 44.90 29.30
CA GLY A 4 -4.58 44.32 28.47
C GLY A 4 -5.11 45.39 27.50
N ARG A 5 -4.84 45.29 26.17
CA ARG A 5 -5.76 45.49 25.01
C ARG A 5 -5.15 46.12 23.72
N ARG A 6 -5.61 45.53 22.58
CA ARG A 6 -5.80 46.04 21.19
C ARG A 6 -4.55 46.22 20.32
N SER A 7 -4.31 45.44 19.26
CA SER A 7 -5.04 45.22 17.99
C SER A 7 -5.01 46.42 17.02
N THR A 8 -4.10 46.38 16.05
CA THR A 8 -4.29 46.99 14.72
C THR A 8 -3.73 46.08 13.65
N VAL A 9 -4.60 45.72 12.71
CA VAL A 9 -4.34 45.04 11.44
C VAL A 9 -3.77 46.07 10.46
N VAL A 10 -3.20 45.56 9.36
CA VAL A 10 -2.97 46.21 8.05
C VAL A 10 -1.51 46.61 7.77
N ALA A 11 -0.83 45.80 6.95
CA ALA A 11 -0.43 46.16 5.58
C ALA A 11 0.68 45.22 5.08
N ALA A 12 0.34 44.31 4.17
CA ALA A 12 1.32 43.81 3.20
C ALA A 12 1.43 44.85 2.07
N PRO A 13 2.61 45.01 1.46
CA PRO A 13 2.61 45.02 0.00
C PRO A 13 3.64 44.08 -0.63
N ALA A 14 3.25 43.69 -1.84
CA ALA A 14 3.82 42.71 -2.74
C ALA A 14 5.27 42.97 -3.18
N GLY A 15 5.95 41.87 -3.51
CA GLY A 15 6.83 41.84 -4.69
C GLY A 15 8.33 41.82 -4.41
N THR A 16 8.93 40.62 -4.40
CA THR A 16 9.86 40.19 -5.47
C THR A 16 10.36 38.78 -5.21
N VAL A 17 10.19 37.95 -6.23
CA VAL A 17 10.60 36.56 -6.32
C VAL A 17 12.09 36.48 -6.65
N ARG A 18 12.87 35.74 -5.86
CA ARG A 18 14.12 35.08 -6.31
C ARG A 18 14.28 33.73 -5.61
N PRO A 19 13.97 32.59 -6.26
CA PRO A 19 14.41 31.29 -5.76
C PRO A 19 15.93 31.15 -5.99
N ARG A 20 16.68 30.99 -4.90
CA ARG A 20 18.06 30.48 -4.91
C ARG A 20 18.04 29.06 -5.47
N SER A 21 18.34 28.91 -6.76
CA SER A 21 18.60 27.63 -7.40
C SER A 21 19.91 27.03 -6.89
N ARG A 22 19.84 26.27 -5.79
CA ARG A 22 20.96 25.42 -5.35
C ARG A 22 21.04 24.17 -6.23
N GLY A 23 21.95 24.23 -7.19
CA GLY A 23 22.90 23.15 -7.47
C GLY A 23 22.35 21.79 -7.92
N TRP A 24 21.82 21.70 -9.13
CA TRP A 24 21.72 20.44 -9.89
C TRP A 24 22.90 20.27 -10.87
N ARG A 25 24.11 20.62 -10.44
CA ARG A 25 25.34 20.41 -11.22
C ARG A 25 26.28 19.57 -10.38
N ASN A 26 26.09 18.25 -10.45
CA ASN A 26 27.09 17.20 -10.26
C ASN A 26 26.42 15.83 -10.42
N MET A 27 25.77 15.60 -11.56
CA MET A 27 25.55 14.23 -12.04
C MET A 27 26.88 13.74 -12.62
N GLY A 28 27.80 13.37 -11.71
CA GLY A 28 28.97 12.60 -12.06
C GLY A 28 28.50 11.32 -12.75
N ARG A 29 28.79 11.19 -14.05
CA ARG A 29 28.72 9.93 -14.78
C ARG A 29 29.58 8.91 -14.05
N ARG A 30 28.97 8.14 -13.13
CA ARG A 30 29.56 6.90 -12.62
C ARG A 30 29.76 5.99 -13.82
N ARG A 31 30.98 5.96 -14.35
CA ARG A 31 31.43 4.98 -15.33
C ARG A 31 31.20 3.60 -14.70
N ARG A 32 30.09 2.94 -15.05
CA ARG A 32 29.87 1.53 -14.74
C ARG A 32 30.95 0.78 -15.52
N GLY A 33 32.00 0.34 -14.82
CA GLY A 33 33.06 -0.45 -15.43
C GLY A 33 32.49 -1.71 -16.04
N ALA A 34 33.01 -2.11 -17.21
CA ALA A 34 32.58 -3.29 -17.95
C ALA A 34 32.59 -4.59 -17.10
N ALA A 35 33.40 -4.64 -16.04
CA ALA A 35 33.41 -5.73 -15.06
C ALA A 35 32.09 -5.85 -14.28
N SER A 36 31.41 -4.74 -13.97
CA SER A 36 30.13 -4.76 -13.24
C SER A 36 28.97 -5.31 -14.07
N THR A 37 29.02 -5.14 -15.40
CA THR A 37 28.03 -5.67 -16.34
C THR A 37 28.22 -7.17 -16.62
N ILE A 38 29.46 -7.66 -16.62
CA ILE A 38 29.75 -9.10 -16.82
C ILE A 38 29.44 -9.90 -15.54
N ALA A 39 29.70 -9.33 -14.36
CA ALA A 39 29.34 -9.94 -13.08
C ALA A 39 27.82 -10.03 -12.87
N SER A 40 27.05 -9.04 -13.33
CA SER A 40 25.58 -9.16 -13.30
C SER A 40 25.08 -10.26 -14.24
N ASN A 41 25.65 -10.42 -15.45
CA ASN A 41 25.14 -11.37 -16.42
C ASN A 41 25.39 -12.86 -16.09
N LYS A 42 26.42 -13.20 -15.30
CA LYS A 42 26.66 -14.60 -14.91
C LYS A 42 25.76 -15.10 -13.77
N VAL A 43 25.16 -14.21 -12.97
CA VAL A 43 24.21 -14.60 -11.90
C VAL A 43 22.76 -14.67 -12.41
N PHE A 44 22.48 -14.06 -13.56
CA PHE A 44 21.19 -14.12 -14.30
C PHE A 44 21.11 -15.27 -15.32
N GLY A 45 21.89 -16.34 -15.13
CA GLY A 45 21.73 -17.61 -15.86
C GLY A 45 20.44 -18.32 -15.47
N GLY A 46 19.32 -17.88 -16.04
CA GLY A 46 18.02 -18.55 -15.93
C GLY A 46 16.84 -17.59 -16.13
N SER A 47 16.48 -17.30 -17.38
CA SER A 47 15.28 -16.52 -17.75
C SER A 47 13.97 -16.98 -17.10
N LYS A 48 13.94 -18.20 -16.54
CA LYS A 48 12.79 -18.75 -15.82
C LYS A 48 12.60 -18.15 -14.42
N THR A 49 13.66 -17.72 -13.73
CA THR A 49 13.52 -17.18 -12.36
C THR A 49 12.93 -15.77 -12.35
N THR A 50 13.30 -14.93 -13.33
CA THR A 50 12.72 -13.59 -13.50
C THR A 50 11.23 -13.67 -13.85
N MET A 51 10.82 -14.63 -14.70
CA MET A 51 9.40 -14.86 -14.97
C MET A 51 8.64 -15.37 -13.75
N THR A 52 9.18 -16.31 -12.97
CA THR A 52 8.50 -16.78 -11.75
C THR A 52 8.37 -15.71 -10.68
N ASP A 53 9.38 -14.84 -10.54
CA ASP A 53 9.31 -13.69 -9.61
C ASP A 53 8.28 -12.66 -10.08
N MET A 54 8.17 -12.42 -11.39
CA MET A 54 7.14 -11.57 -11.98
C MET A 54 5.73 -12.15 -11.77
N SER A 55 5.53 -13.45 -12.00
CA SER A 55 4.23 -14.12 -11.78
C SER A 55 3.83 -14.19 -10.30
N ALA A 56 4.81 -14.38 -9.41
CA ALA A 56 4.55 -14.35 -7.97
C ALA A 56 4.16 -12.94 -7.50
N ALA A 57 4.86 -11.91 -8.01
CA ALA A 57 4.54 -10.52 -7.72
C ALA A 57 3.19 -10.08 -8.31
N SER A 58 2.83 -10.52 -9.52
CA SER A 58 1.54 -10.19 -10.15
C SER A 58 0.36 -10.84 -9.40
N GLY A 59 0.50 -12.12 -9.02
CA GLY A 59 -0.51 -12.84 -8.23
C GLY A 59 -0.76 -12.18 -6.87
N ARG A 60 0.30 -11.73 -6.19
CA ARG A 60 0.16 -10.94 -4.95
C ARG A 60 -0.57 -9.63 -5.20
N ARG A 61 -0.19 -8.86 -6.23
CA ARG A 61 -0.82 -7.57 -6.55
C ARG A 61 -2.32 -7.72 -6.80
N MET A 62 -2.72 -8.70 -7.61
CA MET A 62 -4.14 -8.99 -7.88
C MET A 62 -4.89 -9.39 -6.62
N SER A 63 -4.29 -10.22 -5.75
CA SER A 63 -4.90 -10.62 -4.48
C SER A 63 -5.09 -9.43 -3.53
N VAL A 64 -4.11 -8.52 -3.46
CA VAL A 64 -4.19 -7.29 -2.65
C VAL A 64 -5.28 -6.36 -3.18
N VAL A 65 -5.35 -6.16 -4.50
CA VAL A 65 -6.39 -5.34 -5.14
C VAL A 65 -7.78 -5.93 -4.87
N GLY A 66 -7.95 -7.25 -5.05
CA GLY A 66 -9.21 -7.93 -4.73
C GLY A 66 -9.61 -7.80 -3.26
N ALA A 67 -8.64 -7.82 -2.33
CA ALA A 67 -8.90 -7.61 -0.91
C ALA A 67 -9.35 -6.16 -0.61
N ILE A 68 -8.76 -5.15 -1.26
CA ILE A 68 -9.15 -3.74 -1.14
C ILE A 68 -10.55 -3.51 -1.70
N ILE A 69 -10.83 -4.04 -2.89
CA ILE A 69 -12.14 -3.94 -3.53
C ILE A 69 -13.20 -4.60 -2.66
N GLY A 70 -12.93 -5.81 -2.15
CA GLY A 70 -13.83 -6.52 -1.25
C GLY A 70 -14.13 -5.76 0.04
N GLU A 71 -13.13 -5.08 0.63
CA GLU A 71 -13.35 -4.18 1.78
C GLU A 71 -14.29 -3.03 1.42
N LYS A 72 -14.08 -2.38 0.26
CA LYS A 72 -14.93 -1.27 -0.19
C LYS A 72 -16.39 -1.70 -0.38
N PHE A 73 -16.63 -2.82 -1.06
CA PHE A 73 -17.98 -3.34 -1.25
C PHE A 73 -18.65 -3.74 0.06
N ALA A 74 -17.91 -4.34 1.00
CA ALA A 74 -18.45 -4.68 2.32
C ALA A 74 -18.86 -3.42 3.12
N ARG A 75 -18.03 -2.37 3.08
CA ARG A 75 -18.34 -1.07 3.72
C ARG A 75 -19.55 -0.41 3.08
N PHE A 76 -19.60 -0.39 1.74
CA PHE A 76 -20.73 0.17 0.99
C PHE A 76 -22.04 -0.58 1.30
N GLY A 77 -22.02 -1.91 1.28
CA GLY A 77 -23.20 -2.72 1.61
C GLY A 77 -23.67 -2.52 3.05
N ALA A 78 -22.76 -2.29 3.98
CA ALA A 78 -23.10 -1.97 5.37
C ALA A 78 -23.78 -0.60 5.50
N ASP A 79 -23.30 0.40 4.75
CA ASP A 79 -23.89 1.75 4.70
C ASP A 79 -25.28 1.76 4.06
N VAL A 80 -25.46 1.03 2.96
CA VAL A 80 -26.78 0.87 2.32
C VAL A 80 -27.76 0.21 3.29
N LYS A 81 -27.35 -0.86 3.99
CA LYS A 81 -28.20 -1.52 4.98
C LYS A 81 -28.56 -0.61 6.15
N LEU A 82 -27.63 0.20 6.63
CA LEU A 82 -27.92 1.18 7.68
C LEU A 82 -28.90 2.25 7.17
N GLY A 83 -28.72 2.74 5.95
CA GLY A 83 -29.63 3.68 5.31
C GLY A 83 -31.06 3.13 5.22
N LEU A 84 -31.24 1.94 4.64
CA LEU A 84 -32.55 1.27 4.59
C LEU A 84 -33.14 1.04 5.99
N TYR A 85 -32.31 0.67 6.97
CA TYR A 85 -32.76 0.48 8.34
C TYR A 85 -33.27 1.79 8.95
N THR A 86 -32.56 2.89 8.73
CA THR A 86 -32.98 4.21 9.24
C THR A 86 -34.25 4.74 8.60
N ILE A 87 -34.49 4.42 7.32
CA ILE A 87 -35.71 4.79 6.59
C ILE A 87 -36.89 3.96 7.08
N SER A 88 -36.72 2.64 7.22
CA SER A 88 -37.79 1.73 7.66
C SER A 88 -38.18 1.89 9.14
N HIS A 89 -37.27 2.37 9.98
CA HIS A 89 -37.50 2.53 11.42
C HIS A 89 -37.14 3.96 11.89
N PRO A 90 -38.01 4.96 11.62
CA PRO A 90 -37.70 6.36 11.89
C PRO A 90 -37.64 6.73 13.37
N VAL A 91 -38.40 6.06 14.24
CA VAL A 91 -38.72 6.57 15.61
C VAL A 91 -37.98 5.86 16.74
N HIS A 92 -37.17 4.82 16.48
CA HIS A 92 -36.52 4.04 17.55
C HIS A 92 -35.05 4.45 17.78
N PRO A 93 -34.73 5.33 18.75
CA PRO A 93 -33.38 5.83 18.97
C PRO A 93 -32.39 4.74 19.40
N LEU A 94 -32.76 3.88 20.36
CA LEU A 94 -31.89 2.81 20.85
C LEU A 94 -31.51 1.80 19.75
N ARG A 95 -32.49 1.41 18.93
CA ARG A 95 -32.26 0.48 17.82
C ARG A 95 -31.39 1.09 16.71
N ARG A 96 -31.51 2.41 16.49
CA ARG A 96 -30.64 3.16 15.57
C ARG A 96 -29.20 3.20 16.05
N VAL A 97 -28.96 3.38 17.35
CA VAL A 97 -27.61 3.32 17.94
C VAL A 97 -27.00 1.94 17.74
N ALA A 98 -27.74 0.88 18.09
CA ALA A 98 -27.28 -0.50 17.89
C ALA A 98 -26.99 -0.82 16.41
N ALA A 99 -27.80 -0.32 15.48
CA ALA A 99 -27.56 -0.48 14.04
C ALA A 99 -26.30 0.26 13.57
N LYS A 100 -26.03 1.46 14.10
CA LYS A 100 -24.79 2.20 13.83
C LYS A 100 -23.56 1.47 14.37
N GLU A 101 -23.61 1.00 15.61
CA GLU A 101 -22.53 0.20 16.21
C GLU A 101 -22.27 -1.08 15.43
N ARG A 102 -23.34 -1.78 15.03
CA ARG A 102 -23.23 -2.95 14.15
C ARG A 102 -22.55 -2.59 12.82
N ASN A 103 -22.89 -1.46 12.21
CA ASN A 103 -22.23 -1.01 10.98
C ASN A 103 -20.73 -0.76 11.22
N LEU A 104 -20.36 -0.06 12.31
CA LEU A 104 -18.96 0.15 12.69
C LEU A 104 -18.21 -1.18 12.84
N ASN A 105 -18.80 -2.16 13.52
CA ASN A 105 -18.23 -3.50 13.70
C ASN A 105 -18.04 -4.23 12.36
N VAL A 106 -19.00 -4.13 11.44
CA VAL A 106 -18.88 -4.71 10.09
C VAL A 106 -17.75 -4.05 9.31
N LYS A 107 -17.60 -2.72 9.38
CA LYS A 107 -16.50 -2.00 8.72
C LYS A 107 -15.14 -2.40 9.31
N ALA A 108 -15.04 -2.51 10.63
CA ALA A 108 -13.84 -2.96 11.33
C ALA A 108 -13.46 -4.40 10.92
N ALA A 109 -14.42 -5.32 10.96
CA ALA A 109 -14.23 -6.71 10.54
C ALA A 109 -13.83 -6.82 9.06
N ALA A 110 -14.38 -5.96 8.19
CA ALA A 110 -13.97 -5.91 6.78
C ALA A 110 -12.51 -5.49 6.62
N SER A 111 -12.04 -4.52 7.40
CA SER A 111 -10.63 -4.10 7.42
C SER A 111 -9.70 -5.19 7.95
N GLU A 112 -10.09 -5.91 9.00
CA GLU A 112 -9.33 -7.05 9.50
C GLU A 112 -9.23 -8.17 8.48
N ARG A 113 -10.35 -8.54 7.83
CA ARG A 113 -10.36 -9.52 6.75
C ARG A 113 -9.46 -9.12 5.59
N ARG A 114 -9.39 -7.82 5.24
CA ARG A 114 -8.42 -7.34 4.24
C ARG A 114 -6.99 -7.58 4.71
N ARG A 115 -6.65 -7.19 5.95
CA ARG A 115 -5.29 -7.40 6.50
C ARG A 115 -4.90 -8.87 6.45
N GLN A 116 -5.80 -9.77 6.85
CA GLN A 116 -5.58 -11.22 6.78
C GLN A 116 -5.37 -11.71 5.33
N LYS A 117 -6.18 -11.24 4.37
CA LYS A 117 -6.00 -11.60 2.94
C LYS A 117 -4.67 -11.10 2.38
N ILE A 118 -4.25 -9.90 2.75
CA ILE A 118 -2.95 -9.34 2.35
C ILE A 118 -1.82 -10.16 2.95
N ALA A 119 -1.88 -10.47 4.26
CA ALA A 119 -0.88 -11.29 4.94
C ALA A 119 -0.74 -12.67 4.25
N ARG A 120 -1.86 -13.36 4.00
CA ARG A 120 -1.85 -14.63 3.26
C ARG A 120 -1.24 -14.51 1.86
N ALA A 121 -1.52 -13.43 1.14
CA ALA A 121 -0.94 -13.20 -0.19
C ALA A 121 0.58 -13.00 -0.13
N VAL A 122 1.08 -12.34 0.92
CA VAL A 122 2.52 -12.19 1.18
C VAL A 122 3.14 -13.54 1.51
N ASP A 123 2.52 -14.32 2.41
CA ASP A 123 3.03 -15.63 2.81
C ASP A 123 3.14 -16.59 1.62
N VAL A 124 2.13 -16.58 0.74
CA VAL A 124 2.14 -17.39 -0.48
C VAL A 124 3.24 -16.95 -1.44
N GLU A 125 3.47 -15.64 -1.60
CA GLU A 125 4.58 -15.14 -2.42
C GLU A 125 5.94 -15.57 -1.86
N MET A 126 6.14 -15.42 -0.54
CA MET A 126 7.38 -15.80 0.13
C MET A 126 7.64 -17.31 0.01
N ARG A 127 6.61 -18.14 0.19
CA ARG A 127 6.69 -19.60 -0.03
C ARG A 127 7.09 -19.94 -1.47
N LYS A 128 6.48 -19.30 -2.47
CA LYS A 128 6.83 -19.51 -3.88
C LYS A 128 8.29 -19.15 -4.15
N ARG A 129 8.77 -18.02 -3.60
CA ARG A 129 10.18 -17.62 -3.72
C ARG A 129 11.13 -18.58 -3.02
N ALA A 130 10.76 -19.10 -1.85
CA ALA A 130 11.55 -20.09 -1.11
C ALA A 130 11.71 -21.39 -1.93
N ILE A 131 10.61 -21.93 -2.47
CA ILE A 131 10.64 -23.14 -3.32
C ILE A 131 11.54 -22.93 -4.55
N VAL A 132 11.49 -21.75 -5.19
CA VAL A 132 12.37 -21.44 -6.33
C VAL A 132 13.84 -21.42 -5.91
N ARG A 133 14.17 -20.88 -4.73
CA ARG A 133 15.54 -20.88 -4.18
C ARG A 133 16.02 -22.28 -3.87
N GLU A 134 15.20 -23.10 -3.21
CA GLU A 134 15.52 -24.50 -2.88
C GLU A 134 15.77 -25.33 -4.15
N ARG A 135 14.89 -25.23 -5.15
CA ARG A 135 15.07 -25.92 -6.44
C ARG A 135 16.35 -25.48 -7.16
N ARG A 136 16.75 -24.21 -7.03
CA ARG A 136 18.01 -23.72 -7.60
C ARG A 136 19.21 -24.29 -6.85
N ALA A 137 19.17 -24.31 -5.52
CA ALA A 137 20.23 -24.90 -4.70
C ALA A 137 20.41 -26.39 -5.00
N ALA A 138 19.32 -27.15 -5.09
CA ALA A 138 19.35 -28.57 -5.45
C ALA A 138 19.96 -28.81 -6.83
N ARG A 139 19.59 -28.02 -7.84
CA ARG A 139 20.16 -28.13 -9.20
C ARG A 139 21.66 -27.84 -9.26
N LEU A 140 22.14 -26.89 -8.46
CA LEU A 140 23.57 -26.59 -8.38
C LEU A 140 24.33 -27.73 -7.71
N HIS A 141 23.77 -28.32 -6.66
CA HIS A 141 24.36 -29.47 -5.97
C HIS A 141 24.40 -30.73 -6.84
N THR A 142 23.41 -30.97 -7.69
CA THR A 142 23.40 -32.12 -8.62
C THR A 142 24.27 -31.92 -9.86
N ALA A 143 24.71 -30.69 -10.13
CA ALA A 143 25.56 -30.36 -11.29
C ALA A 143 27.05 -30.24 -10.92
N MET A 144 27.39 -30.34 -9.64
CA MET A 144 28.75 -30.54 -9.12
C MET A 144 29.05 -32.04 -9.05
#